data_AF-A0A419N9S8-F1
#
_entry.id   AF-A0A419N9S8-F1
#
_cell.length_a   1.000
_cell.length_b   1.000
_cell.length_c   1.000
_cell.angle_alpha   90.00
_cell.angle_beta   90.00
_cell.angle_gamma   90.00
#
_symmetry.space_group_name_H-M   'P 1'
#
loop_
_entity.id
_entity.type
_entity.pdbx_description
1 polymer ?
#
loop_
_entity_poly.entity_id
_entity_poly.type
_entity_poly.pdbx_seq_one_letter_code
_entity_poly.pdbx_strand_id
1 'polypeptide(L)'
;MKHKLLAAALMFALPAGATTTHLIVCEPANKNDQSATGIWPAPYLSQSKLCFNMKAQSGSTCVKNGLTTTWFSEAVIVSIDGESQGRDDTWFRVVRPVITDKEIEYTIEASRNRKTWGAMTHVSINRISGHAVDWLINEHGGTSYDCHLEGKKI
;
A
#
# COMPACT_ATOMS: atom_id res chain seq x y z
N MET A 1 -33.85 -34.76 47.59
CA MET A 1 -33.30 -34.75 46.21
C MET A 1 -32.52 -33.46 46.01
N LYS A 2 -31.22 -33.54 45.73
CA LYS A 2 -30.35 -32.39 45.42
C LYS A 2 -29.77 -32.61 44.02
N HIS A 3 -30.31 -31.95 43.00
CA HIS A 3 -29.75 -32.02 41.65
C HIS A 3 -28.85 -30.81 41.42
N LYS A 4 -27.55 -31.09 41.31
CA LYS A 4 -26.51 -30.16 40.85
C LYS A 4 -26.71 -29.95 39.35
N LEU A 5 -26.95 -28.71 38.92
CA LEU A 5 -26.88 -28.32 37.51
C LEU A 5 -25.45 -27.85 37.21
N LEU A 6 -24.71 -28.68 36.49
CA LEU A 6 -23.43 -28.32 35.86
C LEU A 6 -23.74 -27.65 34.53
N ALA A 7 -23.53 -26.34 34.43
CA ALA A 7 -23.56 -25.62 33.16
C ALA A 7 -22.19 -25.75 32.49
N ALA A 8 -22.13 -26.50 31.39
CA ALA A 8 -20.96 -26.55 30.52
C ALA A 8 -21.00 -25.36 29.55
N ALA A 9 -20.13 -24.36 29.78
CA ALA A 9 -19.91 -23.27 28.84
C ALA A 9 -19.01 -23.76 27.71
N LEU A 10 -19.60 -24.04 26.54
CA LEU A 10 -18.86 -24.35 25.32
C LEU A 10 -18.30 -23.02 24.76
N MET A 11 -17.04 -22.72 25.08
CA MET A 11 -16.30 -21.66 24.39
C MET A 11 -15.96 -22.16 22.98
N PHE A 12 -16.74 -21.73 21.98
CA PHE A 12 -16.34 -21.86 20.58
C PHE A 12 -15.10 -21.00 20.35
N ALA A 13 -13.93 -21.66 20.31
CA ALA A 13 -12.71 -21.06 19.80
C ALA A 13 -12.94 -20.80 18.29
N LEU A 14 -13.30 -19.56 17.95
CA LEU A 14 -13.21 -19.09 16.57
C LEU A 14 -11.74 -19.25 16.13
N PRO A 15 -11.46 -19.89 14.99
CA PRO A 15 -10.10 -19.93 14.48
C PRO A 15 -9.65 -18.48 14.31
N ALA A 16 -8.56 -18.12 14.98
CA ALA A 16 -7.87 -16.86 14.74
C ALA A 16 -7.54 -16.84 13.24
N GLY A 17 -8.31 -16.08 12.46
CA GLY A 17 -8.15 -16.00 11.02
C GLY A 17 -6.71 -15.60 10.74
N ALA A 18 -5.95 -16.51 10.13
CA ALA A 18 -4.58 -16.24 9.73
C ALA A 18 -4.59 -14.97 8.89
N THR A 19 -3.87 -13.94 9.35
CA THR A 19 -3.82 -12.65 8.69
C THR A 19 -3.08 -12.83 7.36
N THR A 20 -3.80 -13.06 6.27
CA THR A 20 -3.19 -13.23 4.95
C THR A 20 -2.63 -11.89 4.51
N THR A 21 -1.30 -11.84 4.47
CA THR A 21 -0.54 -10.72 3.94
C THR A 21 0.08 -11.16 2.63
N HIS A 22 -0.23 -10.45 1.55
CA HIS A 22 0.31 -10.70 0.22
C HIS A 22 1.17 -9.52 -0.18
N LEU A 23 2.47 -9.76 -0.39
CA LEU A 23 3.36 -8.75 -0.95
C LEU A 23 3.01 -8.56 -2.43
N ILE A 24 2.99 -7.31 -2.87
CA ILE A 24 2.92 -7.00 -4.30
C ILE A 24 4.36 -6.71 -4.72
N VAL A 25 4.97 -7.69 -5.39
CA VAL A 25 6.34 -7.58 -5.90
C VAL A 25 6.25 -7.16 -7.35
N CYS A 26 6.98 -6.10 -7.72
CA CYS A 26 6.97 -5.53 -9.06
C CYS A 26 8.40 -5.35 -9.55
N GLU A 27 8.68 -5.84 -10.75
CA GLU A 27 9.96 -5.66 -11.45
C GLU A 27 9.76 -4.83 -12.72
N PRO A 28 10.74 -4.01 -13.14
CA PRO A 28 10.61 -3.26 -14.39
C PRO A 28 10.35 -4.20 -15.57
N ALA A 29 9.32 -3.90 -16.38
CA ALA A 29 8.98 -4.71 -17.54
C ALA A 29 10.12 -4.72 -18.58
N ASN A 30 10.82 -3.59 -18.72
CA ASN A 30 12.09 -3.53 -19.42
C ASN A 30 13.25 -3.71 -18.43
N LYS A 31 13.87 -4.90 -18.43
CA LYS A 31 15.00 -5.22 -17.53
C LYS A 31 16.27 -4.37 -17.78
N ASN A 32 16.34 -3.68 -18.91
CA ASN A 32 17.46 -2.79 -19.24
C ASN A 32 17.18 -1.33 -18.84
N ASP A 33 15.99 -1.02 -18.31
CA ASP A 33 15.65 0.31 -17.83
C ASP A 33 16.37 0.58 -16.50
N GLN A 34 17.48 1.31 -16.57
CA GLN A 34 18.27 1.69 -15.40
C GLN A 34 17.65 2.84 -14.61
N SER A 35 16.62 3.51 -15.14
CA SER A 35 15.88 4.57 -14.44
C SER A 35 14.72 4.03 -13.61
N ALA A 36 14.31 2.77 -13.80
CA ALA A 36 13.19 2.21 -13.06
C ALA A 36 13.56 1.93 -11.59
N THR A 37 13.07 2.76 -10.66
CA THR A 37 13.36 2.66 -9.22
C THR A 37 12.43 1.73 -8.43
N GLY A 38 11.48 1.09 -9.12
CA GLY A 38 10.38 0.33 -8.51
C GLY A 38 9.25 1.22 -7.98
N ILE A 39 8.07 0.64 -7.85
CA ILE A 39 6.89 1.33 -7.29
C ILE A 39 7.15 1.70 -5.83
N TRP A 40 7.09 3.01 -5.53
CA TRP A 40 7.37 3.52 -4.19
C TRP A 40 6.22 4.36 -3.62
N PRO A 41 5.83 4.16 -2.35
CA PRO A 41 6.30 3.12 -1.43
C PRO A 41 5.77 1.73 -1.81
N ALA A 42 6.54 0.68 -1.51
CA ALA A 42 6.18 -0.69 -1.90
C ALA A 42 4.82 -1.11 -1.31
N PRO A 43 3.82 -1.46 -2.16
CA PRO A 43 2.49 -1.83 -1.71
C PRO A 43 2.40 -3.31 -1.30
N TYR A 44 1.45 -3.63 -0.42
CA TYR A 44 1.07 -5.00 -0.08
C TYR A 44 -0.40 -5.07 0.32
N LEU A 45 -1.02 -6.24 0.21
CA LEU A 45 -2.37 -6.49 0.68
C LEU A 45 -2.35 -7.12 2.06
N SER A 46 -3.16 -6.60 2.98
CA SER A 46 -3.38 -7.21 4.30
C SER A 46 -4.83 -7.05 4.72
N GLN A 47 -5.52 -8.16 5.05
CA GLN A 47 -6.93 -8.14 5.45
C GLN A 47 -7.84 -7.34 4.50
N SER A 48 -7.67 -7.54 3.19
CA SER A 48 -8.40 -6.81 2.12
C SER A 48 -8.19 -5.29 2.11
N LYS A 49 -7.11 -4.80 2.74
CA LYS A 49 -6.64 -3.41 2.64
C LYS A 49 -5.40 -3.36 1.77
N LEU A 50 -5.24 -2.26 1.05
CA LEU A 50 -3.97 -1.88 0.45
C LEU A 50 -3.14 -1.18 1.52
N CYS A 51 -1.93 -1.66 1.73
CA CYS A 51 -1.00 -1.13 2.72
C CYS A 51 0.33 -0.78 2.06
N PHE A 52 1.07 0.13 2.68
CA PHE A 52 2.35 0.62 2.16
C PHE A 52 3.46 0.32 3.16
N ASN A 53 4.58 -0.22 2.65
CA ASN A 53 5.76 -0.53 3.46
C ASN A 53 6.52 0.76 3.81
N MET A 54 5.97 1.50 4.76
CA MET A 54 6.54 2.72 5.32
C MET A 54 6.39 2.74 6.83
N LYS A 55 7.32 3.41 7.51
CA LYS A 55 7.15 3.77 8.91
C LYS A 55 6.19 4.95 9.02
N ALA A 56 5.12 4.78 9.79
CA ALA A 56 4.25 5.88 10.19
C ALA A 56 4.44 6.17 11.68
N GLN A 57 4.72 7.43 12.01
CA GLN A 57 4.72 7.95 13.37
C GLN A 57 3.28 8.19 13.87
N SER A 58 2.37 8.53 12.96
CA SER A 58 0.94 8.61 13.26
C SER A 58 0.09 8.31 12.02
N GLY A 59 -1.20 8.02 12.23
CA GLY A 59 -2.13 7.66 11.16
C GLY A 59 -2.02 6.19 10.74
N SER A 60 -2.40 5.89 9.50
CA SER A 60 -2.36 4.52 8.98
C SER A 60 -1.79 4.46 7.57
N THR A 61 -0.86 3.52 7.35
CA THR A 61 -0.35 3.20 6.01
C THR A 61 -1.25 2.20 5.28
N CYS A 62 -2.42 1.85 5.82
CA CYS A 62 -3.36 0.91 5.24
C CYS A 62 -4.70 1.57 4.94
N VAL A 63 -5.29 1.25 3.79
CA VAL A 63 -6.53 1.84 3.30
C VAL A 63 -7.46 0.78 2.72
N LYS A 64 -8.75 0.94 2.98
CA LYS A 64 -9.80 0.11 2.36
C LYS A 64 -10.20 0.69 1.00
N ASN A 65 -10.75 -0.17 0.14
CA ASN A 65 -11.31 0.23 -1.14
C ASN A 65 -12.23 1.46 -1.01
N GLY A 66 -12.02 2.46 -1.88
CA GLY A 66 -12.81 3.69 -1.95
C GLY A 66 -12.65 4.67 -0.78
N LEU A 67 -11.84 4.35 0.24
CA LEU A 67 -11.58 5.26 1.37
C LEU A 67 -10.25 5.99 1.21
N THR A 68 -10.05 7.05 1.99
CA THR A 68 -8.76 7.75 2.07
C THR A 68 -8.06 7.38 3.37
N THR A 69 -6.75 7.16 3.30
CA THR A 69 -5.91 7.12 4.50
C THR A 69 -4.90 8.26 4.48
N THR A 70 -4.39 8.61 5.65
CA THR A 70 -3.33 9.59 5.81
C THR A 70 -2.41 9.14 6.93
N TRP A 71 -1.11 9.30 6.74
CA TRP A 71 -0.10 9.03 7.76
C TRP A 71 0.99 10.09 7.75
N PHE A 72 1.67 10.18 8.89
CA PHE A 72 2.82 11.04 9.07
C PHE A 72 4.09 10.20 9.16
N SER A 73 5.12 10.62 8.43
CA SER A 73 6.45 10.03 8.49
C SER A 73 7.49 11.12 8.68
N GLU A 74 8.31 11.01 9.72
CA GLU A 74 9.40 11.97 9.96
C GLU A 74 10.59 11.66 9.07
N ALA A 75 11.32 12.72 8.73
CA ALA A 75 12.65 12.63 8.13
C ALA A 75 12.70 11.69 6.90
N VAL A 76 11.73 11.84 6.00
CA VAL A 76 11.65 11.12 4.73
C VAL A 76 12.39 11.91 3.66
N ILE A 77 13.29 11.23 2.95
CA ILE A 77 13.87 11.77 1.73
C ILE A 77 12.82 11.58 0.65
N VAL A 78 12.23 12.70 0.22
CA VAL A 78 11.29 12.72 -0.89
C VAL A 78 12.02 13.32 -2.07
N SER A 79 12.07 12.61 -3.17
CA SER A 79 12.42 13.21 -4.46
C SER A 79 11.13 13.50 -5.21
N ILE A 80 11.00 14.72 -5.73
CA ILE A 80 9.93 15.11 -6.64
C ILE A 80 10.64 15.50 -7.93
N ASP A 81 10.26 14.89 -9.05
CA ASP A 81 10.85 15.16 -10.37
C ASP A 81 12.38 14.94 -10.41
N GLY A 82 12.87 13.91 -9.72
CA GLY A 82 14.30 13.60 -9.62
C GLY A 82 15.10 14.51 -8.68
N GLU A 83 14.52 15.60 -8.19
CA GLU A 83 15.17 16.52 -7.24
C GLU A 83 14.87 16.13 -5.79
N SER A 84 15.94 15.88 -5.02
CA SER A 84 15.83 15.65 -3.57
C SER A 84 15.27 16.88 -2.88
N GLN A 85 14.11 16.72 -2.26
CA GLN A 85 13.46 17.74 -1.44
C GLN A 85 13.97 17.72 0.00
N GLY A 86 15.17 17.19 0.23
CA GLY A 86 15.75 17.02 1.55
C GLY A 86 15.08 15.93 2.39
N ARG A 87 15.60 15.78 3.61
CA ARG A 87 15.09 14.85 4.60
C ARG A 87 14.17 15.62 5.53
N ASP A 88 12.88 15.52 5.29
CA ASP A 88 11.88 16.34 5.96
C ASP A 88 10.69 15.51 6.41
N ASP A 89 9.96 16.08 7.34
CA ASP A 89 8.71 15.54 7.83
C ASP A 89 7.63 15.62 6.74
N THR A 90 6.97 14.49 6.49
CA THR A 90 6.02 14.36 5.38
C THR A 90 4.72 13.75 5.86
N TRP A 91 3.62 14.37 5.45
CA TRP A 91 2.31 13.74 5.48
C TRP A 91 2.05 13.09 4.14
N PHE A 92 1.69 11.83 4.16
CA PHE A 92 1.27 11.08 2.99
C PHE A 92 -0.21 10.79 3.06
N ARG A 93 -0.86 10.71 1.91
CA ARG A 93 -2.21 10.16 1.81
C ARG A 93 -2.38 9.33 0.56
N VAL A 94 -3.25 8.33 0.66
CA VAL A 94 -3.76 7.57 -0.49
C VAL A 94 -5.22 7.92 -0.65
N VAL A 95 -5.58 8.44 -1.82
CA VAL A 95 -6.92 8.98 -2.06
C VAL A 95 -7.76 7.93 -2.79
N ARG A 96 -8.82 7.44 -2.12
CA ARG A 96 -9.89 6.60 -2.68
C ARG A 96 -9.40 5.54 -3.69
N PRO A 97 -8.54 4.59 -3.27
CA PRO A 97 -7.99 3.60 -4.18
C PRO A 97 -9.08 2.63 -4.63
N VAL A 98 -8.90 2.06 -5.82
CA VAL A 98 -9.68 0.92 -6.31
C VAL A 98 -8.94 -0.36 -5.93
N ILE A 99 -9.60 -1.27 -5.23
CA ILE A 99 -9.05 -2.57 -4.83
C ILE A 99 -10.11 -3.63 -5.16
N THR A 100 -9.92 -4.32 -6.27
CA THR A 100 -10.80 -5.39 -6.75
C THR A 100 -9.98 -6.62 -7.08
N ASP A 101 -10.62 -7.74 -7.42
CA ASP A 101 -9.92 -8.95 -7.88
C ASP A 101 -9.25 -8.79 -9.25
N LYS A 102 -9.60 -7.73 -10.00
CA LYS A 102 -9.06 -7.47 -11.33
C LYS A 102 -7.98 -6.39 -11.33
N GLU A 103 -8.08 -5.43 -10.43
CA GLU A 103 -7.28 -4.22 -10.46
C GLU A 103 -7.00 -3.65 -9.07
N ILE A 104 -5.80 -3.10 -8.91
CA ILE A 104 -5.45 -2.17 -7.85
C ILE A 104 -5.05 -0.86 -8.52
N GLU A 105 -5.73 0.22 -8.17
CA GLU A 105 -5.43 1.57 -8.67
C GLU A 105 -5.38 2.54 -7.49
N TYR A 106 -4.35 3.38 -7.43
CA TYR A 106 -4.22 4.36 -6.35
C TYR A 106 -3.32 5.54 -6.73
N THR A 107 -3.55 6.66 -6.06
CA THR A 107 -2.66 7.83 -6.11
C THR A 107 -2.14 8.11 -4.71
N ILE A 108 -0.82 8.30 -4.60
CA ILE A 108 -0.17 8.77 -3.37
C ILE A 108 0.16 10.24 -3.54
N GLU A 109 -0.21 11.01 -2.52
CA GLU A 109 0.13 12.43 -2.43
C GLU A 109 0.93 12.69 -1.15
N ALA A 110 1.82 13.67 -1.22
CA ALA A 110 2.62 14.14 -0.10
C ALA A 110 2.37 15.62 0.20
N SER A 111 2.56 15.98 1.47
CA SER A 111 2.45 17.35 1.95
C SER A 111 3.41 17.60 3.12
N ARG A 112 4.08 18.76 3.11
CA ARG A 112 4.90 19.22 4.24
C ARG A 112 4.06 19.90 5.34
N ASN A 113 2.87 20.39 5.00
CA ASN A 113 2.07 21.25 5.88
C ASN A 113 0.59 20.84 6.01
N ARG A 114 0.19 19.71 5.39
CA ARG A 114 -1.18 19.18 5.28
C ARG A 114 -2.19 20.07 4.56
N LYS A 115 -1.77 21.22 4.03
CA LYS A 115 -2.62 22.19 3.33
C LYS A 115 -2.47 22.04 1.83
N THR A 116 -1.23 21.97 1.35
CA THR A 116 -0.90 21.78 -0.06
C THR A 116 -0.44 20.36 -0.27
N TRP A 117 -1.12 19.64 -1.15
CA TRP A 117 -0.82 18.24 -1.47
C TRP A 117 -0.28 18.17 -2.89
N GLY A 118 0.91 17.60 -3.04
CA GLY A 118 1.51 17.28 -4.33
C GLY A 118 1.33 15.81 -4.61
N ALA A 119 0.86 15.47 -5.80
CA ALA A 119 0.75 14.08 -6.21
C ALA A 119 2.15 13.54 -6.54
N MET A 120 2.49 12.39 -5.98
CA MET A 120 3.81 11.77 -6.15
C MET A 120 3.78 10.72 -7.25
N THR A 121 2.83 9.80 -7.13
CA THR A 121 2.67 8.67 -8.04
C THR A 121 1.19 8.37 -8.21
N HIS A 122 0.84 7.94 -9.42
CA HIS A 122 -0.37 7.21 -9.70
C HIS A 122 0.02 5.82 -10.18
N VAL A 123 -0.60 4.78 -9.64
CA VAL A 123 -0.27 3.39 -9.97
C VAL A 123 -1.54 2.66 -10.37
N SER A 124 -1.50 1.93 -11.49
CA SER A 124 -2.49 0.92 -11.86
C SER A 124 -1.81 -0.44 -11.99
N ILE A 125 -2.40 -1.47 -11.39
CA ILE A 125 -1.93 -2.86 -11.41
C ILE A 125 -3.09 -3.74 -11.86
N ASN A 126 -2.95 -4.38 -13.01
CA ASN A 126 -3.85 -5.44 -13.45
C ASN A 126 -3.50 -6.74 -12.72
N ARG A 127 -4.36 -7.16 -11.80
CA ARG A 127 -4.14 -8.35 -10.97
C ARG A 127 -4.27 -9.67 -11.73
N ILE A 128 -4.83 -9.66 -12.94
CA ILE A 128 -4.99 -10.85 -13.79
C ILE A 128 -3.72 -11.07 -14.60
N SER A 129 -3.23 -10.03 -15.29
CA SER A 129 -2.02 -10.15 -16.12
C SER A 129 -0.73 -9.93 -15.35
N GLY A 130 -0.78 -9.28 -14.18
CA GLY A 130 0.38 -8.82 -13.45
C GLY A 130 0.95 -7.50 -13.97
N HIS A 131 0.50 -7.00 -15.11
CA HIS A 131 1.03 -5.76 -15.66
C HIS A 131 0.66 -4.54 -14.80
N ALA A 132 1.62 -3.67 -14.56
CA ALA A 132 1.42 -2.42 -13.83
C ALA A 132 2.11 -1.25 -14.52
N VAL A 133 1.59 -0.05 -14.24
CA VAL A 133 2.21 1.21 -14.65
C VAL A 133 2.22 2.16 -13.46
N ASP A 134 3.38 2.78 -13.24
CA ASP A 134 3.58 3.89 -12.29
C ASP A 134 3.81 5.17 -13.07
N TRP A 135 2.89 6.12 -12.94
CA TRP A 135 3.06 7.47 -13.44
C TRP A 135 3.54 8.35 -12.29
N LEU A 136 4.82 8.71 -12.32
CA LEU A 136 5.26 9.95 -11.70
C LEU A 136 4.56 11.09 -12.45
N ILE A 137 3.73 11.86 -11.76
CA ILE A 137 2.68 12.69 -12.39
C ILE A 137 3.24 13.83 -13.27
N ASN A 138 4.55 14.10 -13.20
CA ASN A 138 5.24 15.07 -14.05
C ASN A 138 6.17 14.43 -15.11
N GLU A 139 6.22 13.10 -15.20
CA GLU A 139 7.03 12.40 -16.21
C GLU A 139 6.19 12.01 -17.44
N HIS A 140 6.78 12.18 -18.63
CA HIS A 140 6.15 11.78 -19.88
C HIS A 140 6.35 10.27 -20.11
N GLY A 141 5.31 9.49 -19.81
CA GLY A 141 5.27 8.04 -20.08
C GLY A 141 5.70 7.23 -18.88
N GLY A 142 4.72 6.88 -18.03
CA GLY A 142 4.95 6.14 -16.79
C GLY A 142 5.74 4.85 -16.97
N THR A 143 6.43 4.43 -15.91
CA THR A 143 7.26 3.23 -15.91
C THR A 143 6.38 1.98 -15.84
N SER A 144 6.61 1.04 -16.75
CA SER A 144 5.89 -0.24 -16.78
C SER A 144 6.59 -1.29 -15.93
N TYR A 145 5.82 -2.07 -15.20
CA TYR A 145 6.29 -3.16 -14.35
C TYR A 145 5.50 -4.45 -14.62
N ASP A 146 6.14 -5.58 -14.32
CA ASP A 146 5.51 -6.88 -14.19
C ASP A 146 5.43 -7.22 -12.69
N CYS A 147 4.22 -7.40 -12.19
CA CYS A 147 3.93 -7.62 -10.79
C CYS A 147 3.27 -8.97 -10.51
N HIS A 148 3.55 -9.53 -9.34
CA HIS A 148 2.88 -10.72 -8.83
C HIS A 148 2.64 -10.63 -7.32
N LEU A 149 1.71 -11.46 -6.84
CA LEU A 149 1.41 -11.58 -5.42
C LEU A 149 2.24 -12.71 -4.80
N GLU A 150 3.04 -12.39 -3.79
CA GLU A 150 3.73 -13.39 -2.97
C GLU A 150 3.06 -13.50 -1.60
N GLY A 151 2.81 -14.72 -1.14
CA GLY A 151 2.49 -14.93 0.28
C GLY A 151 3.69 -14.50 1.13
N LYS A 152 3.44 -13.77 2.24
CA LYS A 152 4.52 -13.41 3.15
C LYS A 152 5.26 -14.68 3.61
N LYS A 153 6.53 -14.83 3.25
CA LYS A 153 7.41 -15.87 3.79
C LYS A 153 7.53 -15.63 5.30
N ILE A 154 7.09 -16.61 6.09
CA ILE A 154 7.12 -16.60 7.56
C ILE A 154 8.54 -16.92 8.01
#